data_AF-A0A242NEU0-F1
#
_entry.id   AF-A0A242NEU0-F1
#
_cell.length_a   1.000
_cell.length_b   1.000
_cell.length_c   1.000
_cell.angle_alpha   90.00
_cell.angle_beta   90.00
_cell.angle_gamma   90.00
#
_symmetry.space_group_name_H-M   'P 1'
#
loop_
_entity.id
_entity.type
_entity.pdbx_description
1 polymer ?
#
loop_
_entity_poly.entity_id
_entity_poly.type
_entity_poly.pdbx_seq_one_letter_code
_entity_poly.pdbx_strand_id
1 'polypeptide(L)' 'MSRRVNHCPLGQGHILDKIAYDYVTEIKTRGANVAKIKYELAEKVKKYSEEDKIKLRELIQKWLENIK' A
#
# COMPACT_ATOMS: atom_id res chain seq x y z
N MET A 1 11.26 19.50 7.24
CA MET A 1 10.02 18.71 7.43
C MET A 1 9.66 18.05 6.11
N SER A 2 9.69 16.72 6.06
CA SER A 2 9.51 15.92 4.84
C SER A 2 8.10 16.05 4.27
N ARG A 3 7.99 16.28 2.96
CA ARG A 3 6.92 15.75 2.08
C ARG A 3 7.33 15.94 0.62
N ARG A 4 8.21 15.06 0.13
CA ARG A 4 8.42 14.82 -1.30
C ARG A 4 7.18 14.09 -1.84
N VAL A 5 6.10 14.83 -2.06
CA VAL A 5 4.99 14.34 -2.89
C VAL A 5 5.42 14.48 -4.34
N ASN A 6 6.17 13.48 -4.81
CA ASN A 6 6.64 13.41 -6.18
C ASN A 6 5.41 13.27 -7.09
N HIS A 7 5.15 14.30 -7.89
CA HIS A 7 4.05 14.38 -8.83
C HIS A 7 4.40 13.50 -10.06
N CYS A 8 4.18 12.18 -9.98
CA CYS A 8 4.50 11.25 -11.07
C CYS A 8 3.27 10.94 -11.96
N PRO A 9 3.39 11.00 -13.29
CA PRO A 9 2.27 10.95 -14.25
C PRO A 9 1.90 9.53 -14.68
N LEU A 10 1.52 8.63 -13.75
CA LEU A 10 1.25 7.22 -14.07
C LEU A 10 0.04 6.68 -13.27
N GLY A 11 -1.17 6.91 -13.81
CA GLY A 11 -2.45 6.89 -13.09
C GLY A 11 -2.83 5.60 -12.34
N GLN A 12 -2.38 4.40 -12.71
CA GLN A 12 -2.75 3.15 -12.00
C GLN A 12 -1.65 2.61 -11.09
N GLY A 13 -0.39 2.61 -11.55
CA GLY A 13 0.74 2.15 -10.72
C GLY A 13 0.92 3.00 -9.47
N HIS A 14 0.69 4.31 -9.58
CA HIS A 14 0.78 5.24 -8.45
C HIS A 14 -0.37 5.06 -7.44
N ILE A 15 -1.54 4.60 -7.88
CA ILE A 15 -2.66 4.31 -6.97
C ILE A 15 -2.35 3.07 -6.14
N LEU A 16 -1.85 2.00 -6.75
CA LEU A 16 -1.44 0.79 -6.02
C LEU A 16 -0.29 1.09 -5.04
N ASP A 17 0.70 1.86 -5.47
CA ASP A 17 1.82 2.27 -4.60
C ASP A 17 1.33 3.09 -3.41
N LYS A 18 0.42 4.04 -3.63
CA LYS A 18 -0.20 4.81 -2.56
C LYS A 18 -0.98 3.92 -1.59
N ILE A 19 -1.75 2.95 -2.09
CA ILE A 19 -2.49 1.98 -1.25
C ILE A 19 -1.52 1.14 -0.42
N ALA A 20 -0.41 0.68 -1.02
CA ALA A 20 0.61 -0.09 -0.31
C ALA A 20 1.28 0.74 0.79
N TYR A 21 1.66 1.99 0.49
CA TYR A 21 2.27 2.90 1.44
C TYR A 21 1.34 3.24 2.61
N ASP A 22 0.08 3.55 2.32
CA ASP A 22 -0.95 3.87 3.32
C ASP A 22 -1.16 2.66 4.25
N TYR A 23 -1.32 1.47 3.66
CA TYR A 23 -1.42 0.21 4.39
C TYR A 23 -0.22 -0.05 5.31
N VAL A 24 1.02 0.11 4.82
CA VAL A 24 2.23 -0.11 5.63
C VAL A 24 2.37 0.93 6.74
N THR A 25 1.94 2.16 6.48
CA THR A 25 1.94 3.24 7.49
C THR A 25 0.90 2.99 8.58
N GLU A 26 -0.30 2.52 8.20
CA GLU A 26 -1.36 2.17 9.14
C GLU A 26 -0.95 1.00 10.03
N ILE A 27 -0.38 -0.08 9.49
CA ILE A 27 0.07 -1.22 10.33
C ILE A 27 1.24 -0.85 11.27
N LYS A 28 2.05 0.16 10.93
CA LYS A 28 3.16 0.62 11.77
C LYS A 28 2.69 1.57 12.87
N THR A 29 1.47 2.12 12.76
CA THR A 29 0.89 2.98 13.80
C THR A 29 0.63 2.16 15.07
N ARG A 30 1.16 2.61 16.23
CA ARG A 30 0.97 1.93 17.52
C ARG A 30 -0.52 1.82 17.85
N GLY A 31 -1.01 0.58 18.04
CA GLY A 31 -2.42 0.29 18.34
C GLY A 31 -3.29 0.01 17.11
N ALA A 32 -2.71 -0.01 15.91
CA ALA A 32 -3.42 -0.37 14.70
C ALA A 32 -3.86 -1.84 14.70
N ASN A 33 -5.13 -2.08 14.39
CA ASN A 33 -5.66 -3.43 14.26
C ASN A 33 -5.27 -4.01 12.89
N VAL A 34 -4.09 -4.64 12.85
CA VAL A 34 -3.51 -5.25 11.64
C VAL A 34 -4.49 -6.20 10.93
N ALA A 35 -5.34 -6.91 11.68
CA ALA A 35 -6.34 -7.81 11.08
C ALA A 35 -7.41 -7.03 10.30
N LYS A 36 -7.88 -5.91 10.85
CA LYS A 36 -8.85 -5.04 10.17
C LYS A 36 -8.25 -4.39 8.92
N ILE A 37 -7.02 -3.89 9.03
CA ILE A 37 -6.33 -3.23 7.91
C ILE A 37 -6.05 -4.21 6.77
N LYS A 38 -5.68 -5.47 7.08
CA LYS A 38 -5.57 -6.55 6.09
C LYS A 38 -6.89 -6.84 5.39
N TYR A 39 -7.99 -6.84 6.12
CA TYR A 39 -9.32 -7.08 5.58
C TYR A 39 -9.74 -5.96 4.62
N GLU A 40 -9.61 -4.70 5.03
CA GLU A 40 -9.93 -3.54 4.18
C GLU A 40 -9.07 -3.49 2.91
N LEU A 41 -7.79 -3.85 3.01
CA LEU A 41 -6.93 -4.02 1.85
C LEU A 41 -7.46 -5.13 0.93
N ALA A 42 -7.78 -6.30 1.48
CA ALA A 42 -8.30 -7.45 0.72
C ALA A 42 -9.60 -7.10 -0.03
N GLU A 43 -10.51 -6.35 0.61
CA GLU A 43 -11.73 -5.86 -0.01
C GLU A 43 -11.45 -4.83 -1.11
N LYS A 44 -10.55 -3.87 -0.86
CA LYS A 44 -10.13 -2.89 -1.86
C LYS A 44 -9.51 -3.55 -3.08
N VAL A 45 -8.71 -4.60 -2.91
CA VAL A 45 -8.03 -5.29 -4.02
C VAL A 45 -8.92 -6.32 -4.73
N LYS A 46 -10.05 -6.69 -4.15
CA LYS A 46 -10.99 -7.67 -4.70
C LYS A 46 -11.50 -7.26 -6.09
N LYS A 47 -11.70 -5.95 -6.31
CA LYS A 47 -12.11 -5.35 -7.59
C LYS A 47 -10.99 -5.20 -8.62
N TYR A 48 -9.75 -5.50 -8.26
CA TYR A 48 -8.60 -5.41 -9.16
C TYR A 48 -8.24 -6.80 -9.72
N SER A 49 -7.59 -6.81 -10.89
CA SER A 49 -7.13 -8.03 -11.54
C SER A 49 -6.02 -8.73 -10.74
N GLU A 50 -5.79 -10.01 -11.02
CA GLU A 50 -4.72 -10.77 -10.36
C GLU A 50 -3.34 -10.13 -10.55
N GLU A 51 -3.06 -9.55 -11.72
CA GLU A 51 -1.83 -8.81 -11.98
C GLU A 51 -1.63 -7.61 -11.03
N ASP A 52 -2.69 -6.85 -10.77
CA ASP A 52 -2.64 -5.72 -9.84
C ASP A 52 -2.46 -6.19 -8.39
N LYS A 53 -3.07 -7.32 -8.01
CA LYS A 53 -2.87 -7.94 -6.69
C LYS A 53 -1.42 -8.38 -6.50
N ILE A 54 -0.80 -8.97 -7.53
CA ILE A 54 0.60 -9.38 -7.51
C ILE A 54 1.50 -8.14 -7.35
N LYS A 55 1.30 -7.10 -8.20
CA LYS A 55 2.06 -5.84 -8.11
C LYS A 55 1.91 -5.19 -6.74
N LEU A 56 0.70 -5.15 -6.18
CA LEU A 56 0.47 -4.57 -4.86
C LEU A 56 1.19 -5.34 -3.77
N ARG A 57 1.22 -6.68 -3.84
CA ARG A 57 1.95 -7.51 -2.87
C ARG A 57 3.46 -7.23 -2.92
N GLU A 58 4.02 -7.08 -4.12
CA GLU A 58 5.42 -6.67 -4.31
C GLU A 58 5.70 -5.27 -3.74
N LEU A 59 4.79 -4.32 -3.96
CA LEU A 59 4.91 -2.96 -3.43
C LEU A 59 4.85 -2.94 -1.90
N ILE A 60 3.90 -3.67 -1.28
CA ILE A 60 3.81 -3.79 0.18
C ILE A 60 5.09 -4.38 0.75
N GLN A 61 5.64 -5.41 0.12
CA GLN A 61 6.89 -6.03 0.56
C GLN A 61 8.06 -5.04 0.46
N LYS A 62 8.20 -4.34 -0.67
CA LYS A 62 9.21 -3.28 -0.84
C LYS A 62 9.09 -2.20 0.25
N TRP A 63 7.89 -1.73 0.53
CA TRP A 63 7.66 -0.72 1.57
C TRP A 63 8.02 -1.25 2.97
N LEU A 64 7.63 -2.49 3.31
CA LEU A 64 8.01 -3.14 4.57
C LEU A 64 9.53 -3.28 4.73
N GLU A 65 10.23 -3.66 3.66
CA GLU A 65 11.70 -3.79 3.66
C GLU A 65 12.41 -2.43 3.74
N ASN A 66 11.83 -1.38 3.11
CA ASN A 66 12.40 -0.02 3.11
C ASN A 66 12.16 0.73 4.43
N ILE A 67 11.10 0.38 5.16
CA ILE A 67 10.68 1.05 6.41
C ILE A 67 11.40 0.48 7.66
N LYS A 68 12.46 -0.32 7.46
CA LYS A 68 13.30 -0.95 8.50
C LYS A 68 14.09 0.07 9.33
#